data_AF-A0A2D7L1E6-F1
#
_entry.id   AF-A0A2D7L1E6-F1
#
_cell.length_a   1.000
_cell.length_b   1.000
_cell.length_c   1.000
_cell.angle_alpha   90.00
_cell.angle_beta   90.00
_cell.angle_gamma   90.00
#
_symmetry.space_group_name_H-M   'P 1'
#
loop_
_entity.id
_entity.type
_entity.pdbx_description
1 polymer ?
#
loop_
_entity_poly.entity_id
_entity_poly.type
_entity_poly.pdbx_seq_one_letter_code
_entity_poly.pdbx_strand_id
1 'polypeptide(L)'
;MANQQLIKGAGNLYESQGFYNVGEVVRQGIASAEATRSIQDEPSSAKRNQAYQNQVNKYMSKMKTVAGLDSFTPKETKAMRDFLLSQRSIYANAAKEAAKFDDTTDPNYMQYVDQMQNVNNSFTNLATQIKAYKQGKLNYAQSMQNGEVSLGTDNGVLRNNNIMYGFYDGDGDGISDARYNSPLSIAEGGNLAFNIDGQNVLYNDAQDPLLKDYELGLNIIKTNESIFQQGAVMRPSQLKMYEIGLQKSLQNVNSLKSLIYDFSDELPTNDLGNMWDAITAGSSSYYSDAIGSEINFSDEQMNIISNGGGVDLVRKEAINLLMQGYQDSAVAGKKEADAKKWNSYSMEEKLFRTVFADLAGQTKLSINEQNGGKGVSIQGLEGIPGVAYFQYVPDLDKFVVVNENGIRAKRKITDEEVVEGKGKAGETVIITYDSPEDLIQQFNLGKYN
;
A
#
# COMPACT_ATOMS: atom_id res chain seq x y z
N MET A 1 -18.81 3.47 4.84
CA MET A 1 -19.32 2.25 4.15
C MET A 1 -18.85 2.10 2.70
N ALA A 2 -18.99 3.10 1.81
CA ALA A 2 -18.64 2.93 0.38
C ALA A 2 -17.15 2.62 0.14
N ASN A 3 -16.21 3.28 0.84
CA ASN A 3 -14.78 3.19 0.53
C ASN A 3 -14.12 1.87 0.99
N GLN A 4 -14.48 1.35 2.17
CA GLN A 4 -13.99 0.05 2.64
C GLN A 4 -14.52 -1.11 1.78
N GLN A 5 -15.77 -1.02 1.32
CA GLN A 5 -16.34 -2.00 0.39
C GLN A 5 -15.81 -1.84 -1.04
N LEU A 6 -15.36 -0.65 -1.45
CA LEU A 6 -14.64 -0.45 -2.71
C LEU A 6 -13.24 -1.03 -2.66
N ILE A 7 -12.56 -1.01 -1.51
CA ILE A 7 -11.22 -1.58 -1.35
C ILE A 7 -11.26 -3.09 -1.16
N LYS A 8 -12.15 -3.60 -0.29
CA LYS A 8 -12.42 -5.03 -0.23
C LYS A 8 -13.01 -5.53 -1.56
N GLY A 9 -13.81 -4.71 -2.22
CA GLY A 9 -14.35 -4.99 -3.55
C GLY A 9 -13.26 -5.00 -4.63
N ALA A 10 -12.28 -4.10 -4.56
CA ALA A 10 -11.10 -4.10 -5.42
C ALA A 10 -10.21 -5.32 -5.12
N GLY A 11 -9.86 -5.57 -3.85
CA GLY A 11 -9.19 -6.77 -3.33
C GLY A 11 -9.83 -8.07 -3.82
N ASN A 12 -11.15 -8.18 -3.66
CA ASN A 12 -11.91 -9.34 -4.11
C ASN A 12 -12.08 -9.39 -5.63
N LEU A 13 -12.08 -8.24 -6.34
CA LEU A 13 -11.99 -8.22 -7.81
C LEU A 13 -10.62 -8.75 -8.28
N TYR A 14 -9.54 -8.38 -7.58
CA TYR A 14 -8.18 -8.85 -7.84
C TYR A 14 -8.08 -10.37 -7.67
N GLU A 15 -8.73 -10.95 -6.65
CA GLU A 15 -8.78 -12.41 -6.47
C GLU A 15 -9.72 -13.12 -7.47
N SER A 16 -10.82 -12.49 -7.88
CA SER A 16 -11.90 -13.17 -8.63
C SER A 16 -11.81 -13.06 -10.15
N GLN A 17 -11.00 -12.15 -10.71
CA GLN A 17 -10.95 -11.92 -12.17
C GLN A 17 -9.66 -12.40 -12.86
N GLY A 18 -8.76 -13.10 -12.16
CA GLY A 18 -7.56 -13.68 -12.79
C GLY A 18 -6.58 -12.65 -13.34
N PHE A 19 -6.68 -11.39 -12.90
CA PHE A 19 -5.64 -10.39 -13.12
C PHE A 19 -4.44 -10.75 -12.24
N TYR A 20 -3.23 -10.69 -12.79
CA TYR A 20 -1.99 -10.83 -12.02
C TYR A 20 -2.02 -9.84 -10.84
N ASN A 21 -1.69 -10.32 -9.64
CA ASN A 21 -1.65 -9.51 -8.42
C ASN A 21 -0.50 -8.50 -8.54
N VAL A 22 -0.75 -7.32 -9.14
CA VAL A 22 0.28 -6.31 -9.35
C VAL A 22 0.85 -5.81 -8.02
N GLY A 23 0.05 -5.82 -6.94
CA GLY A 23 0.57 -5.58 -5.59
C GLY A 23 1.61 -6.63 -5.19
N GLU A 24 1.38 -7.90 -5.49
CA GLU A 24 2.37 -8.96 -5.31
C GLU A 24 3.56 -8.84 -6.25
N VAL A 25 3.40 -8.39 -7.49
CA VAL A 25 4.52 -8.14 -8.42
C VAL A 25 5.36 -6.94 -7.98
N VAL A 26 4.74 -5.87 -7.46
CA VAL A 26 5.43 -4.72 -6.85
C VAL A 26 6.16 -5.18 -5.59
N ARG A 27 5.47 -5.90 -4.70
CA ARG A 27 6.07 -6.47 -3.49
C ARG A 27 7.19 -7.44 -3.82
N GLN A 28 7.03 -8.32 -4.80
CA GLN A 28 8.06 -9.28 -5.23
C GLN A 28 9.19 -8.59 -5.99
N GLY A 29 8.92 -7.55 -6.78
CA GLY A 29 9.95 -6.75 -7.45
C GLY A 29 10.85 -6.07 -6.42
N ILE A 30 10.24 -5.44 -5.42
CA ILE A 30 10.95 -4.78 -4.31
C ILE A 30 11.60 -5.82 -3.38
N ALA A 31 10.90 -6.90 -3.02
CA ALA A 31 11.41 -7.95 -2.13
C ALA A 31 12.35 -8.97 -2.81
N SER A 32 12.45 -9.02 -4.14
CA SER A 32 13.42 -9.88 -4.83
C SER A 32 14.82 -9.25 -4.92
N ALA A 33 14.92 -7.95 -4.62
CA ALA A 33 16.21 -7.31 -4.35
C ALA A 33 16.79 -7.70 -2.98
N GLU A 34 15.97 -8.15 -2.02
CA GLU A 34 16.37 -8.39 -0.62
C GLU A 34 15.75 -9.69 -0.07
N ALA A 35 16.58 -10.72 0.07
CA ALA A 35 16.12 -12.07 0.32
C ALA A 35 15.56 -12.30 1.75
N THR A 36 14.32 -12.79 1.81
CA THR A 36 13.82 -13.88 2.72
C THR A 36 13.02 -13.50 4.00
N ARG A 37 11.75 -13.96 4.00
CA ARG A 37 10.89 -14.43 5.13
C ARG A 37 10.44 -13.45 6.24
N SER A 38 9.15 -13.10 6.16
CA SER A 38 8.13 -13.25 7.22
C SER A 38 8.59 -13.12 8.69
N ILE A 39 8.96 -11.91 9.06
CA ILE A 39 8.57 -11.27 10.32
C ILE A 39 8.17 -9.86 9.89
N GLN A 40 6.87 -9.59 9.69
CA GLN A 40 6.41 -8.21 9.58
C GLN A 40 6.52 -7.63 10.98
N ASP A 41 7.65 -7.00 11.33
CA ASP A 41 7.71 -6.28 12.58
C ASP A 41 7.03 -4.94 12.35
N GLU A 42 5.70 -5.01 12.26
CA GLU A 42 4.83 -3.86 12.01
C GLU A 42 5.26 -2.69 12.90
N PRO A 43 5.31 -1.45 12.37
CA PRO A 43 5.75 -0.30 13.13
C PRO A 43 5.09 -0.23 14.50
N SER A 44 5.87 0.15 15.51
CA SER A 44 5.43 0.13 16.91
C SER A 44 4.19 1.01 17.13
N SER A 45 4.10 2.13 16.42
CA SER A 45 2.95 3.03 16.46
C SER A 45 1.71 2.40 15.84
N ALA A 46 1.85 1.70 14.71
CA ALA A 46 0.76 0.98 14.07
C ALA A 46 0.22 -0.15 14.95
N LYS A 47 1.10 -0.97 15.55
CA LYS A 47 0.71 -2.00 16.55
C LYS A 47 -0.10 -1.41 17.71
N ARG A 48 0.34 -0.27 18.27
CA ARG A 48 -0.38 0.41 19.37
C ARG A 48 -1.73 0.94 18.90
N ASN A 49 -1.79 1.53 17.70
CA ASN A 49 -3.02 2.04 17.14
C ASN A 49 -4.01 0.93 16.81
N GLN A 50 -3.55 -0.20 16.28
CA GLN A 50 -4.36 -1.41 16.12
C GLN A 50 -4.91 -1.90 17.46
N ALA A 51 -4.10 -1.88 18.53
CA ALA A 51 -4.58 -2.25 19.86
C ALA A 51 -5.72 -1.34 20.34
N TYR A 52 -5.59 -0.02 20.14
CA TYR A 52 -6.65 0.94 20.42
C TYR A 52 -7.91 0.72 19.57
N GLN A 53 -7.77 0.43 18.27
CA GLN A 53 -8.89 0.07 17.40
C GLN A 53 -9.59 -1.22 17.87
N ASN A 54 -8.79 -2.23 18.24
CA ASN A 54 -9.30 -3.51 18.73
C ASN A 54 -10.03 -3.37 20.06
N GLN A 55 -9.58 -2.47 20.95
CA GLN A 55 -10.32 -2.11 22.15
C GLN A 55 -11.71 -1.59 21.79
N VAL A 56 -11.80 -0.55 20.95
CA VAL A 56 -13.08 0.01 20.48
C VAL A 56 -13.96 -1.06 19.83
N ASN A 57 -13.41 -1.92 18.98
CA ASN A 57 -14.17 -2.98 18.32
C ASN A 57 -14.71 -4.04 19.30
N LYS A 58 -13.92 -4.42 20.31
CA LYS A 58 -14.38 -5.28 21.40
C LYS A 58 -15.51 -4.61 22.19
N TYR A 59 -15.43 -3.30 22.46
CA TYR A 59 -16.52 -2.55 23.08
C TYR A 59 -17.79 -2.57 22.26
N MET A 60 -17.66 -2.23 20.98
CA MET A 60 -18.78 -2.15 20.06
C MET A 60 -19.49 -3.49 19.87
N SER A 61 -18.74 -4.60 19.83
CA SER A 61 -19.33 -5.95 19.71
C SER A 61 -20.14 -6.38 20.95
N LYS A 62 -19.78 -5.88 22.14
CA LYS A 62 -20.54 -6.12 23.39
C LYS A 62 -21.77 -5.22 23.52
N MET A 63 -21.84 -4.12 22.77
CA MET A 63 -23.00 -3.23 22.75
C MET A 63 -24.07 -3.75 21.79
N LYS A 64 -25.20 -4.24 22.34
CA LYS A 64 -26.32 -4.81 21.56
C LYS A 64 -26.89 -3.86 20.49
N THR A 65 -26.77 -2.53 20.68
CA THR A 65 -27.17 -1.51 19.71
C THR A 65 -26.35 -0.23 19.88
N VAL A 66 -26.18 0.50 18.77
CA VAL A 66 -25.58 1.85 18.71
C VAL A 66 -26.32 2.87 19.60
N ALA A 67 -27.61 2.62 19.89
CA ALA A 67 -28.49 3.49 20.68
C ALA A 67 -28.10 3.64 22.17
N GLY A 68 -27.05 2.94 22.63
CA GLY A 68 -26.47 3.17 23.96
C GLY A 68 -25.34 4.20 23.98
N LEU A 69 -24.73 4.51 22.83
CA LEU A 69 -23.52 5.33 22.72
C LEU A 69 -23.78 6.84 22.79
N ASP A 70 -24.98 7.27 22.43
CA ASP A 70 -25.45 8.65 22.49
C ASP A 70 -26.09 8.99 23.86
N SER A 71 -26.17 8.02 24.76
CA SER A 71 -26.64 8.20 26.12
C SER A 71 -25.51 8.62 27.06
N PHE A 72 -25.84 9.41 28.08
CA PHE A 72 -24.88 9.82 29.11
C PHE A 72 -24.84 8.80 30.24
N THR A 73 -23.64 8.56 30.73
CA THR A 73 -23.43 7.81 31.96
C THR A 73 -23.96 8.56 33.19
N PRO A 74 -24.17 7.86 34.32
CA PRO A 74 -24.51 8.51 35.59
C PRO A 74 -23.49 9.57 36.04
N LYS A 75 -22.19 9.37 35.79
CA LYS A 75 -21.14 10.34 36.16
C LYS A 75 -21.20 11.59 35.28
N GLU A 76 -21.31 11.44 33.96
CA GLU A 76 -21.49 12.57 33.04
C GLU A 76 -22.78 13.34 33.37
N THR A 77 -23.86 12.63 33.68
CA THR A 77 -25.14 13.21 34.11
C THR A 77 -25.01 14.01 35.38
N LYS A 78 -24.24 13.52 36.36
CA LYS A 78 -23.95 14.23 37.60
C LYS A 78 -23.15 15.51 37.33
N ALA A 79 -22.09 15.45 36.50
CA ALA A 79 -21.30 16.63 36.15
C ALA A 79 -22.14 17.73 35.51
N MET A 80 -23.03 17.37 34.57
CA MET A 80 -23.98 18.30 33.98
C MET A 80 -24.95 18.88 35.01
N ARG A 81 -25.53 18.04 35.87
CA ARG A 81 -26.46 18.51 36.91
C ARG A 81 -25.81 19.50 37.87
N ASP A 82 -24.59 19.19 38.34
CA ASP A 82 -23.86 20.03 39.29
C ASP A 82 -23.55 21.40 38.68
N PHE A 83 -23.13 21.44 37.41
CA PHE A 83 -22.94 22.69 36.67
C PHE A 83 -24.24 23.50 36.53
N LEU A 84 -25.33 22.86 36.09
CA LEU A 84 -26.63 23.53 35.91
C LEU A 84 -27.14 24.15 37.22
N LEU A 85 -27.00 23.43 38.35
CA LEU A 85 -27.38 23.95 39.67
C LEU A 85 -26.52 25.15 40.08
N SER A 86 -25.20 25.08 39.87
CA SER A 86 -24.28 26.18 40.15
C SER A 86 -24.63 27.44 39.35
N GLN A 87 -24.77 27.30 38.02
CA GLN A 87 -25.11 28.42 37.14
C GLN A 87 -26.49 29.01 37.44
N ARG A 88 -27.48 28.17 37.76
CA ARG A 88 -28.81 28.64 38.18
C ARG A 88 -28.75 29.48 39.45
N SER A 89 -27.89 29.12 40.40
CA SER A 89 -27.68 29.93 41.61
C SER A 89 -27.04 31.28 41.29
N ILE A 90 -26.06 31.32 40.38
CA ILE A 90 -25.43 32.57 39.93
C ILE A 90 -26.47 33.48 39.29
N TYR A 91 -27.26 32.95 38.36
CA TYR A 91 -28.33 33.69 37.70
C TYR A 91 -29.36 34.23 38.70
N ALA A 92 -29.85 33.39 39.61
CA ALA A 92 -30.86 33.80 40.59
C ALA A 92 -30.35 34.90 41.53
N ASN A 93 -29.08 34.84 41.94
CA ASN A 93 -28.45 35.87 42.75
C ASN A 93 -28.28 37.17 41.95
N ALA A 94 -27.77 37.10 40.72
CA ALA A 94 -27.62 38.27 39.85
C ALA A 94 -28.97 38.94 39.56
N ALA A 95 -30.01 38.16 39.26
CA ALA A 95 -31.37 38.67 39.05
C ALA A 95 -31.93 39.37 40.30
N LYS A 96 -31.71 38.79 41.49
CA LYS A 96 -32.12 39.38 42.76
C LYS A 96 -31.40 40.71 43.04
N GLU A 97 -30.11 40.79 42.73
CA GLU A 97 -29.33 42.02 42.91
C GLU A 97 -29.72 43.08 41.87
N ALA A 98 -29.88 42.71 40.60
CA ALA A 98 -30.35 43.59 39.53
C ALA A 98 -31.73 44.21 39.85
N ALA A 99 -32.64 43.43 40.47
CA ALA A 99 -33.97 43.90 40.85
C ALA A 99 -33.98 44.99 41.94
N LYS A 100 -32.84 45.30 42.56
CA LYS A 100 -32.71 46.40 43.54
C LYS A 100 -32.46 47.76 42.89
N PHE A 101 -32.22 47.80 41.57
CA PHE A 101 -31.93 49.02 40.83
C PHE A 101 -33.15 49.43 40.01
N ASP A 102 -33.57 50.69 40.15
CA ASP A 102 -34.66 51.26 39.35
C ASP A 102 -34.18 51.81 37.99
N ASP A 103 -32.90 52.21 37.91
CA ASP A 103 -32.26 52.71 36.69
C ASP A 103 -31.49 51.59 35.98
N THR A 104 -31.96 51.21 34.80
CA THR A 104 -31.35 50.15 33.97
C THR A 104 -30.05 50.57 33.28
N THR A 105 -29.65 51.84 33.45
CA THR A 105 -28.37 52.36 32.95
C THR A 105 -27.31 52.43 34.05
N ASP A 106 -27.65 52.07 35.30
CA ASP A 106 -26.68 52.01 36.39
C ASP A 106 -25.58 50.97 36.07
N PRO A 107 -24.29 51.34 36.19
CA PRO A 107 -23.20 50.40 35.93
C PRO A 107 -23.28 49.09 36.73
N ASN A 108 -23.79 49.13 37.96
CA ASN A 108 -23.97 47.94 38.78
C ASN A 108 -25.14 47.08 38.29
N TYR A 109 -26.24 47.69 37.83
CA TYR A 109 -27.32 46.96 37.17
C TYR A 109 -26.79 46.21 35.94
N MET A 110 -26.02 46.92 35.09
CA MET A 110 -25.42 46.32 33.89
C MET A 110 -24.50 45.15 34.23
N GLN A 111 -23.70 45.24 35.30
CA GLN A 111 -22.84 44.14 35.74
C GLN A 111 -23.63 42.85 36.08
N TYR A 112 -24.78 42.98 36.75
CA TYR A 112 -25.63 41.82 37.05
C TYR A 112 -26.35 41.28 35.81
N VAL A 113 -26.73 42.16 34.88
CA VAL A 113 -27.24 41.75 33.56
C VAL A 113 -26.19 40.96 32.79
N ASP A 114 -24.93 41.41 32.79
CA ASP A 114 -23.81 40.70 32.15
C ASP A 114 -23.58 39.33 32.79
N GLN A 115 -23.69 39.20 34.11
CA GLN A 115 -23.62 37.90 34.80
C GLN A 115 -24.73 36.95 34.33
N MET A 116 -25.98 37.44 34.25
CA MET A 116 -27.10 36.66 33.73
C MET A 116 -26.88 36.25 32.27
N GLN A 117 -26.34 37.15 31.45
CA GLN A 117 -26.03 36.86 30.05
C GLN A 117 -24.91 35.82 29.91
N ASN A 118 -23.87 35.91 30.75
CA ASN A 118 -22.79 34.92 30.79
C ASN A 118 -23.31 33.52 31.18
N VAL A 119 -24.24 33.44 32.14
CA VAL A 119 -24.91 32.17 32.47
C VAL A 119 -25.69 31.63 31.25
N ASN A 120 -26.49 32.46 30.58
CA ASN A 120 -27.25 32.06 29.40
C ASN A 120 -26.34 31.55 28.26
N ASN A 121 -25.23 32.27 28.01
CA ASN A 121 -24.23 31.87 27.04
C ASN A 121 -23.61 30.52 27.42
N SER A 122 -23.33 30.30 28.71
CA SER A 122 -22.76 29.04 29.20
C SER A 122 -23.68 27.84 28.96
N PHE A 123 -25.00 28.00 29.13
CA PHE A 123 -25.97 26.95 28.81
C PHE A 123 -26.06 26.68 27.31
N THR A 124 -25.99 27.72 26.49
CA THR A 124 -26.01 27.61 25.03
C THR A 124 -24.77 26.88 24.50
N ASN A 125 -23.60 27.23 25.03
CA ASN A 125 -22.33 26.58 24.71
C ASN A 125 -22.34 25.11 25.15
N LEU A 126 -22.75 24.84 26.38
CA LEU A 126 -22.83 23.47 26.90
C LEU A 126 -23.77 22.61 26.06
N ALA A 127 -24.96 23.11 25.72
CA ALA A 127 -25.91 22.37 24.88
C ALA A 127 -25.33 22.05 23.49
N THR A 128 -24.62 23.01 22.89
CA THR A 128 -23.95 22.85 21.59
C THR A 128 -22.87 21.79 21.66
N GLN A 129 -21.98 21.86 22.66
CA GLN A 129 -20.87 20.92 22.81
C GLN A 129 -21.35 19.52 23.22
N ILE A 130 -22.39 19.41 24.04
CA ILE A 130 -23.04 18.12 24.35
C ILE A 130 -23.51 17.41 23.07
N LYS A 131 -24.17 18.16 22.17
CA LYS A 131 -24.65 17.60 20.91
C LYS A 131 -23.47 17.15 20.04
N ALA A 132 -22.43 17.98 19.94
CA ALA A 132 -21.22 17.67 19.19
C ALA A 132 -20.51 16.43 19.76
N TYR A 133 -20.33 16.36 21.08
CA TYR A 133 -19.68 15.24 21.77
C TYR A 133 -20.39 13.90 21.50
N LYS A 134 -21.73 13.86 21.59
CA LYS A 134 -22.49 12.65 21.27
C LYS A 134 -22.27 12.18 19.84
N GLN A 135 -22.31 13.11 18.88
CA GLN A 135 -22.08 12.80 17.48
C GLN A 135 -20.63 12.37 17.24
N GLY A 136 -19.67 13.05 17.86
CA GLY A 136 -18.24 12.73 17.80
C GLY A 136 -17.95 11.33 18.32
N LYS A 137 -18.49 10.97 19.49
CA LYS A 137 -18.37 9.62 20.08
C LYS A 137 -18.90 8.53 19.14
N LEU A 138 -20.06 8.78 18.53
CA LEU A 138 -20.67 7.86 17.57
C LEU A 138 -19.80 7.72 16.32
N ASN A 139 -19.41 8.84 15.71
CA ASN A 139 -18.59 8.86 14.49
C ASN A 139 -17.24 8.18 14.73
N TYR A 140 -16.59 8.50 15.85
CA TYR A 140 -15.33 7.88 16.25
C TYR A 140 -15.46 6.36 16.34
N ALA A 141 -16.45 5.86 17.07
CA ALA A 141 -16.68 4.43 17.21
C ALA A 141 -16.98 3.75 15.86
N GLN A 142 -17.76 4.39 14.98
CA GLN A 142 -18.05 3.89 13.65
C GLN A 142 -16.82 3.88 12.74
N SER A 143 -16.02 4.94 12.73
CA SER A 143 -14.80 5.02 11.92
C SER A 143 -13.74 4.02 12.40
N MET A 144 -13.64 3.76 13.70
CA MET A 144 -12.84 2.67 14.25
C MET A 144 -13.35 1.30 13.78
N GLN A 145 -14.64 1.05 13.89
CA GLN A 145 -15.28 -0.19 13.46
C GLN A 145 -15.14 -0.45 11.95
N ASN A 146 -15.22 0.61 11.15
CA ASN A 146 -15.04 0.55 9.70
C ASN A 146 -13.57 0.50 9.28
N GLY A 147 -12.62 0.60 10.23
CA GLY A 147 -11.19 0.67 9.93
C GLY A 147 -10.81 1.90 9.09
N GLU A 148 -11.55 3.00 9.23
CA GLU A 148 -11.34 4.28 8.53
C GLU A 148 -10.28 5.14 9.23
N VAL A 149 -10.02 4.88 10.51
CA VAL A 149 -8.95 5.54 11.27
C VAL A 149 -7.60 4.98 10.85
N SER A 150 -6.66 5.88 10.56
CA SER A 150 -5.31 5.56 10.14
C SER A 150 -4.47 5.02 11.29
N LEU A 151 -3.70 3.98 11.01
CA LEU A 151 -2.65 3.46 11.87
C LEU A 151 -1.45 4.41 11.97
N GLY A 152 -1.38 5.44 11.12
CA GLY A 152 -0.42 6.54 11.21
C GLY A 152 -0.86 7.68 12.13
N THR A 153 -2.02 7.58 12.78
CA THR A 153 -2.44 8.57 13.78
C THR A 153 -1.44 8.61 14.93
N ASP A 154 -1.08 9.79 15.44
CA ASP A 154 -0.19 9.86 16.60
C ASP A 154 -0.81 9.09 17.79
N ASN A 155 -0.05 8.19 18.42
CA ASN A 155 -0.60 7.30 19.45
C ASN A 155 -1.27 8.07 20.61
N GLY A 156 -0.71 9.24 20.97
CA GLY A 156 -1.30 10.12 21.98
C GLY A 156 -2.68 10.62 21.58
N VAL A 157 -2.91 10.92 20.31
CA VAL A 157 -4.22 11.34 19.79
C VAL A 157 -5.23 10.21 19.92
N LEU A 158 -4.90 8.99 19.47
CA LEU A 158 -5.83 7.86 19.61
C LEU A 158 -6.12 7.51 21.07
N ARG A 159 -5.08 7.48 21.92
CA ARG A 159 -5.24 7.23 23.35
C ARG A 159 -6.17 8.27 23.98
N ASN A 160 -5.94 9.55 23.71
CA ASN A 160 -6.73 10.64 24.29
C ASN A 160 -8.19 10.57 23.82
N ASN A 161 -8.44 10.27 22.55
CA ASN A 161 -9.79 10.06 22.04
C ASN A 161 -10.48 8.85 22.68
N ASN A 162 -9.77 7.74 22.87
CA ASN A 162 -10.28 6.57 23.58
C ASN A 162 -10.67 6.92 25.03
N ILE A 163 -9.85 7.69 25.74
CA ILE A 163 -10.17 8.14 27.11
C ILE A 163 -11.37 9.10 27.09
N MET A 164 -11.32 10.11 26.22
CA MET A 164 -12.36 11.13 26.08
C MET A 164 -13.73 10.52 25.78
N TYR A 165 -13.81 9.51 24.91
CA TYR A 165 -15.08 8.87 24.56
C TYR A 165 -15.46 7.68 25.46
N GLY A 166 -14.60 7.32 26.42
CA GLY A 166 -14.86 6.24 27.38
C GLY A 166 -14.70 4.83 26.80
N PHE A 167 -13.79 4.67 25.83
CA PHE A 167 -13.38 3.40 25.23
C PHE A 167 -12.01 2.91 25.72
N TYR A 168 -11.30 3.69 26.53
CA TYR A 168 -10.01 3.28 27.06
C TYR A 168 -10.14 2.13 28.07
N ASP A 169 -9.20 1.21 27.95
CA ASP A 169 -9.08 -0.06 28.67
C ASP A 169 -7.61 -0.30 28.99
N GLY A 170 -7.21 0.10 30.19
CA GLY A 170 -5.84 0.06 30.68
C GLY A 170 -5.47 -1.30 31.25
N ASP A 171 -6.44 -2.10 31.71
CA ASP A 171 -6.19 -3.47 32.22
C ASP A 171 -6.37 -4.57 31.17
N GLY A 172 -7.00 -4.26 30.04
CA GLY A 172 -7.11 -5.14 28.87
C GLY A 172 -8.16 -6.24 28.99
N ASP A 173 -9.07 -6.15 29.97
CA ASP A 173 -10.14 -7.14 30.17
C ASP A 173 -11.27 -7.03 29.12
N GLY A 174 -11.19 -6.04 28.22
CA GLY A 174 -12.19 -5.74 27.21
C GLY A 174 -13.44 -5.06 27.77
N ILE A 175 -13.36 -4.53 28.99
CA ILE A 175 -14.31 -3.65 29.68
C ILE A 175 -13.58 -2.33 29.94
N SER A 176 -14.18 -1.19 29.59
CA SER A 176 -13.46 0.08 29.76
C SER A 176 -13.18 0.22 31.25
N ASP A 177 -11.96 0.61 31.65
CA ASP A 177 -11.60 0.79 33.07
C ASP A 177 -12.62 1.69 33.77
N ALA A 178 -13.17 2.64 33.02
CA ALA A 178 -14.17 3.58 33.48
C ALA A 178 -15.63 3.12 33.25
N ARG A 179 -15.85 1.93 32.71
CA ARG A 179 -17.16 1.30 32.42
C ARG A 179 -18.13 2.24 31.69
N TYR A 180 -17.65 2.95 30.65
CA TYR A 180 -18.30 4.03 29.89
C TYR A 180 -18.15 5.46 30.43
N ASN A 181 -17.60 5.67 31.62
CA ASN A 181 -17.49 7.01 32.19
C ASN A 181 -16.31 7.75 31.56
N SER A 182 -16.58 8.62 30.60
CA SER A 182 -15.62 9.66 30.24
C SER A 182 -15.27 10.52 31.47
N PRO A 183 -14.01 10.97 31.65
CA PRO A 183 -13.63 11.90 32.71
C PRO A 183 -14.13 13.34 32.42
N LEU A 184 -15.40 13.45 32.02
CA LEU A 184 -16.06 14.67 31.60
C LEU A 184 -16.28 15.59 32.80
N SER A 185 -15.94 16.85 32.57
CA SER A 185 -16.20 18.00 33.42
C SER A 185 -16.71 19.15 32.56
N ILE A 186 -17.24 20.19 33.20
CA ILE A 186 -17.69 21.40 32.51
C ILE A 186 -16.85 22.56 33.04
N ALA A 187 -16.02 23.10 32.16
CA ALA A 187 -15.18 24.26 32.42
C ALA A 187 -16.00 25.56 32.36
N GLU A 188 -15.32 26.67 32.64
CA GLU A 188 -15.92 28.00 32.57
C GLU A 188 -16.54 28.28 31.18
N GLY A 189 -17.63 29.05 31.18
CA GLY A 189 -18.36 29.38 29.94
C GLY A 189 -19.11 28.19 29.32
N GLY A 190 -19.25 27.07 30.04
CA GLY A 190 -20.01 25.90 29.59
C GLY A 190 -19.25 25.00 28.62
N ASN A 191 -17.92 25.08 28.58
CA ASN A 191 -17.10 24.24 27.74
C ASN A 191 -16.97 22.82 28.33
N LEU A 192 -17.13 21.80 27.50
CA LEU A 192 -16.80 20.42 27.89
C LEU A 192 -15.28 20.29 28.01
N ALA A 193 -14.85 19.64 29.09
CA ALA A 193 -13.45 19.35 29.36
C ALA A 193 -13.29 17.92 29.86
N PHE A 194 -12.18 17.29 29.50
CA PHE A 194 -11.87 15.91 29.85
C PHE A 194 -10.58 15.87 30.65
N ASN A 195 -10.61 15.26 31.82
CA ASN A 195 -9.39 15.06 32.60
C ASN A 195 -8.61 13.87 32.03
N ILE A 196 -7.55 14.15 31.28
CA ILE A 196 -6.67 13.17 30.67
C ILE A 196 -5.30 13.34 31.32
N ASP A 197 -4.84 12.30 32.04
CA ASP A 197 -3.58 12.32 32.79
C ASP A 197 -3.41 13.54 33.72
N GLY A 198 -4.50 13.95 34.37
CA GLY A 198 -4.51 15.10 35.27
C GLY A 198 -4.62 16.47 34.58
N GLN A 199 -4.59 16.52 33.26
CA GLN A 199 -4.78 17.75 32.47
C GLN A 199 -6.22 17.87 31.97
N ASN A 200 -6.79 19.07 32.03
CA ASN A 200 -8.11 19.34 31.47
C ASN A 200 -7.98 19.71 29.99
N VAL A 201 -8.35 18.78 29.11
CA VAL A 201 -8.40 18.96 27.65
C VAL A 201 -9.80 19.44 27.27
N LEU A 202 -9.91 20.63 26.67
CA LEU A 202 -11.20 21.12 26.17
C LEU A 202 -11.64 20.31 24.96
N TYR A 203 -12.93 20.04 24.85
CA TYR A 203 -13.49 19.27 23.72
C TYR A 203 -13.14 19.89 22.36
N ASN A 204 -13.19 21.21 22.26
CA ASN A 204 -12.90 21.94 21.01
C ASN A 204 -11.41 21.96 20.65
N ASP A 205 -10.54 21.67 21.63
CA ASP A 205 -9.09 21.62 21.44
C ASP A 205 -8.60 20.18 21.25
N ALA A 206 -9.49 19.19 21.40
CA ALA A 206 -9.16 17.79 21.20
C ALA A 206 -8.85 17.55 19.71
N GLN A 207 -7.72 16.91 19.44
CA GLN A 207 -7.33 16.57 18.09
C GLN A 207 -8.10 15.33 17.62
N ASP A 208 -8.70 15.41 16.43
CA ASP A 208 -9.32 14.27 15.79
C ASP A 208 -8.27 13.28 15.26
N PRO A 209 -8.56 11.97 15.25
CA PRO A 209 -7.73 10.98 14.60
C PRO A 209 -7.51 11.26 13.12
N LEU A 210 -6.35 10.83 12.60
CA LEU A 210 -6.12 10.79 11.17
C LEU A 210 -7.03 9.73 10.53
N LEU A 211 -7.68 10.08 9.43
CA LEU A 211 -8.38 9.12 8.59
C LEU A 211 -7.46 8.60 7.48
N LYS A 212 -7.72 7.37 7.03
CA LYS A 212 -6.99 6.77 5.92
C LYS A 212 -7.20 7.55 4.62
N ASP A 213 -6.12 7.81 3.89
CA ASP A 213 -6.13 8.44 2.57
C ASP A 213 -6.27 7.36 1.48
N TYR A 214 -7.47 6.81 1.40
CA TYR A 214 -7.81 5.79 0.42
C TYR A 214 -7.69 6.26 -1.02
N GLU A 215 -7.91 7.55 -1.29
CA GLU A 215 -7.78 8.10 -2.64
C GLU A 215 -6.33 8.05 -3.10
N LEU A 216 -5.38 8.47 -2.25
CA LEU A 216 -3.96 8.39 -2.55
C LEU A 216 -3.50 6.94 -2.75
N GLY A 217 -3.79 6.06 -1.78
CA GLY A 217 -3.35 4.66 -1.83
C GLY A 217 -3.86 3.95 -3.08
N LEU A 218 -5.16 4.10 -3.41
CA LEU A 218 -5.75 3.52 -4.61
C LEU A 218 -5.16 4.09 -5.90
N ASN A 219 -4.86 5.39 -5.95
CA ASN A 219 -4.29 6.01 -7.14
C ASN A 219 -2.88 5.47 -7.43
N ILE A 220 -2.04 5.29 -6.41
CA ILE A 220 -0.71 4.69 -6.54
C ILE A 220 -0.81 3.27 -7.10
N ILE A 221 -1.67 2.44 -6.50
CA ILE A 221 -1.86 1.04 -6.92
C ILE A 221 -2.34 0.97 -8.38
N LYS A 222 -3.37 1.76 -8.74
CA LYS A 222 -3.92 1.80 -10.11
C LYS A 222 -2.89 2.29 -11.13
N THR A 223 -2.03 3.23 -10.75
CA THR A 223 -0.98 3.74 -11.63
C THR A 223 0.06 2.66 -11.92
N ASN A 224 0.44 1.88 -10.90
CA ASN A 224 1.34 0.72 -11.06
C ASN A 224 0.70 -0.39 -11.91
N GLU A 225 -0.59 -0.67 -11.69
CA GLU A 225 -1.35 -1.62 -12.51
C GLU A 225 -1.41 -1.19 -13.98
N SER A 226 -1.67 0.10 -14.24
CA SER A 226 -1.72 0.61 -15.60
C SER A 226 -0.39 0.48 -16.33
N ILE A 227 0.74 0.76 -15.67
CA ILE A 227 2.05 0.64 -16.31
C ILE A 227 2.45 -0.83 -16.53
N PHE A 228 2.08 -1.73 -15.61
CA PHE A 228 2.24 -3.16 -15.80
C PHE A 228 1.48 -3.64 -17.05
N GLN A 229 0.20 -3.26 -17.17
CA GLN A 229 -0.64 -3.64 -18.31
C GLN A 229 -0.16 -3.06 -19.66
N GLN A 230 0.54 -1.92 -19.66
CA GLN A 230 1.11 -1.32 -20.87
C GLN A 230 2.17 -2.22 -21.53
N GLY A 231 2.87 -3.07 -20.77
CA GLY A 231 3.81 -4.05 -21.33
C GLY A 231 4.99 -3.43 -22.11
N ALA A 232 5.38 -2.20 -21.76
CA ALA A 232 6.38 -1.41 -22.47
C ALA A 232 7.38 -0.76 -21.50
N VAL A 233 8.61 -0.53 -21.97
CA VAL A 233 9.63 0.20 -21.21
C VAL A 233 9.20 1.66 -21.02
N MET A 234 9.35 2.18 -19.81
CA MET A 234 8.96 3.56 -19.49
C MET A 234 9.86 4.58 -20.20
N ARG A 235 9.24 5.69 -20.61
CA ARG A 235 9.97 6.87 -21.09
C ARG A 235 10.44 7.73 -19.91
N PRO A 236 11.60 8.41 -20.02
CA PRO A 236 12.08 9.32 -18.97
C PRO A 236 11.06 10.40 -18.56
N SER A 237 10.25 10.89 -19.51
CA SER A 237 9.19 11.86 -19.23
C SER A 237 8.06 11.30 -18.36
N GLN A 238 7.70 10.02 -18.54
CA GLN A 238 6.68 9.36 -17.73
C GLN A 238 7.16 9.18 -16.28
N LEU A 239 8.41 8.75 -16.10
CA LEU A 239 9.05 8.68 -14.79
C LEU A 239 9.05 10.04 -14.10
N LYS A 240 9.45 11.11 -14.82
CA LYS A 240 9.50 12.44 -14.22
C LYS A 240 8.12 12.98 -13.84
N MET A 241 7.10 12.73 -14.66
CA MET A 241 5.72 13.13 -14.33
C MET A 241 5.19 12.37 -13.12
N TYR A 242 5.49 11.08 -13.01
CA TYR A 242 5.10 10.28 -11.87
C TYR A 242 5.78 10.77 -10.58
N GLU A 243 7.09 11.04 -10.62
CA GLU A 243 7.85 11.63 -9.51
C GLU A 243 7.23 12.97 -9.04
N ILE A 244 6.92 13.88 -9.97
CA ILE A 244 6.27 15.17 -9.66
C ILE A 244 4.89 14.95 -9.03
N GLY A 245 4.13 13.98 -9.52
CA GLY A 245 2.85 13.59 -8.94
C GLY A 245 2.98 13.13 -7.50
N LEU A 246 3.94 12.24 -7.21
CA LEU A 246 4.24 11.78 -5.86
C LEU A 246 4.71 12.92 -4.96
N GLN A 247 5.63 13.76 -5.44
CA GLN A 247 6.11 14.94 -4.72
C GLN A 247 4.98 15.86 -4.31
N LYS A 248 3.97 16.06 -5.17
CA LYS A 248 2.80 16.89 -4.87
C LYS A 248 1.85 16.20 -3.89
N SER A 249 1.54 14.93 -4.09
CA SER A 249 0.58 14.20 -3.24
C SER A 249 1.11 13.98 -1.81
N LEU A 250 2.41 13.76 -1.66
CA LEU A 250 3.05 13.46 -0.38
C LEU A 250 3.52 14.70 0.40
N GLN A 251 3.26 15.92 -0.10
CA GLN A 251 3.52 17.13 0.69
C GLN A 251 2.68 17.15 1.97
N ASN A 252 1.45 16.64 1.89
CA ASN A 252 0.57 16.51 3.04
C ASN A 252 1.08 15.39 3.95
N VAL A 253 1.50 15.76 5.16
CA VAL A 253 2.01 14.83 6.18
C VAL A 253 0.98 13.77 6.58
N ASN A 254 -0.31 14.12 6.61
CA ASN A 254 -1.38 13.19 6.94
C ASN A 254 -1.53 12.12 5.84
N SER A 255 -1.48 12.53 4.57
CA SER A 255 -1.49 11.60 3.44
C SER A 255 -0.24 10.71 3.44
N LEU A 256 0.93 11.26 3.77
CA LEU A 256 2.18 10.50 3.90
C LEU A 256 2.10 9.47 5.04
N LYS A 257 1.64 9.86 6.24
CA LYS A 257 1.41 8.95 7.36
C LYS A 257 0.42 7.85 6.97
N SER A 258 -0.69 8.20 6.33
CA SER A 258 -1.65 7.19 5.91
C SER A 258 -1.05 6.21 4.90
N LEU A 259 -0.33 6.71 3.89
CA LEU A 259 0.37 5.85 2.94
C LEU A 259 1.30 4.85 3.64
N ILE A 260 2.12 5.34 4.57
CA ILE A 260 3.16 4.55 5.24
C ILE A 260 2.56 3.45 6.11
N TYR A 261 1.52 3.76 6.88
CA TYR A 261 1.02 2.87 7.93
C TYR A 261 -0.25 2.10 7.56
N ASP A 262 -1.00 2.50 6.54
CA ASP A 262 -2.31 1.89 6.23
C ASP A 262 -2.33 0.98 5.01
N PHE A 263 -1.30 1.05 4.17
CA PHE A 263 -1.22 0.30 2.90
C PHE A 263 0.03 -0.57 2.84
N SER A 264 0.58 -0.96 4.00
CA SER A 264 1.76 -1.81 4.12
C SER A 264 1.56 -3.22 3.53
N ASP A 265 0.30 -3.66 3.44
CA ASP A 265 -0.06 -4.93 2.83
C ASP A 265 0.06 -4.86 1.30
N GLU A 266 -0.25 -3.72 0.67
CA GLU A 266 -0.15 -3.51 -0.77
C GLU A 266 1.20 -2.93 -1.22
N LEU A 267 1.83 -2.12 -0.37
CA LEU A 267 3.08 -1.40 -0.62
C LEU A 267 4.07 -1.73 0.51
N PRO A 268 5.34 -2.04 0.23
CA PRO A 268 6.30 -2.43 1.27
C PRO A 268 6.81 -1.23 2.09
N THR A 269 5.93 -0.61 2.88
CA THR A 269 6.19 0.66 3.60
C THR A 269 6.57 0.49 5.06
N ASN A 270 6.64 -0.74 5.59
CA ASN A 270 6.97 -1.00 7.00
C ASN A 270 8.28 -0.34 7.43
N ASP A 271 9.32 -0.42 6.61
CA ASP A 271 10.62 0.20 6.91
C ASP A 271 10.51 1.73 7.04
N LEU A 272 9.65 2.36 6.24
CA LEU A 272 9.38 3.79 6.35
C LEU A 272 8.64 4.12 7.65
N GLY A 273 7.74 3.23 8.09
CA GLY A 273 7.05 3.36 9.37
C GLY A 273 7.98 3.17 10.57
N ASN A 274 8.89 2.19 10.51
CA ASN A 274 9.93 1.96 11.50
C ASN A 274 10.90 3.15 11.58
N MET A 275 11.30 3.68 10.42
CA MET A 275 12.10 4.89 10.33
C MET A 275 11.37 6.12 10.91
N TRP A 276 10.09 6.29 10.59
CA TRP A 276 9.27 7.37 11.13
C TRP A 276 9.16 7.30 12.66
N ASP A 277 8.89 6.10 13.19
CA ASP A 277 8.81 5.83 14.63
C ASP A 277 10.14 6.15 15.32
N ALA A 278 11.26 5.69 14.76
CA ALA A 278 12.61 5.93 15.27
C ALA A 278 12.94 7.43 15.33
N ILE A 279 12.68 8.16 14.24
CA ILE A 279 12.89 9.61 14.16
C ILE A 279 12.07 10.33 15.22
N THR A 280 10.78 9.97 15.35
CA THR A 280 9.87 10.58 16.32
C THR A 280 10.30 10.27 17.76
N ALA A 281 10.87 9.10 18.00
CA ALA A 281 11.43 8.70 19.28
C ALA A 281 12.84 9.29 19.56
N GLY A 282 13.44 10.01 18.62
CA GLY A 282 14.81 10.54 18.75
C GLY A 282 15.89 9.46 18.72
N SER A 283 15.62 8.33 18.07
CA SER A 283 16.55 7.20 17.95
C SER A 283 17.56 7.42 16.82
N SER A 284 18.76 6.86 16.96
CA SER A 284 19.81 6.90 15.92
C SER A 284 19.73 5.75 14.91
N SER A 285 18.74 4.88 15.06
CA SER A 285 18.58 3.65 14.30
C SER A 285 17.11 3.24 14.23
N TYR A 286 16.80 2.39 13.25
CA TYR A 286 15.47 1.80 13.09
C TYR A 286 15.60 0.35 12.61
N TYR A 287 14.60 -0.47 12.89
CA TYR A 287 14.55 -1.84 12.37
C TYR A 287 14.06 -1.85 10.91
N SER A 288 14.76 -2.54 10.03
CA SER A 288 14.30 -2.82 8.67
C SER A 288 13.81 -4.27 8.58
N ASP A 289 12.56 -4.42 8.17
CA ASP A 289 11.95 -5.71 7.87
C ASP A 289 12.61 -6.34 6.64
N ALA A 290 13.01 -5.51 5.67
CA ALA A 290 13.54 -5.99 4.40
C ALA A 290 14.88 -6.74 4.56
N ILE A 291 15.73 -6.31 5.50
CA ILE A 291 16.98 -7.00 5.84
C ILE A 291 16.94 -7.73 7.19
N GLY A 292 15.83 -7.64 7.93
CA GLY A 292 15.63 -8.29 9.23
C GLY A 292 16.62 -7.84 10.32
N SER A 293 17.05 -6.58 10.29
CA SER A 293 18.04 -6.06 11.25
C SER A 293 17.93 -4.55 11.47
N GLU A 294 18.61 -4.09 12.51
CA GLU A 294 18.69 -2.66 12.86
C GLU A 294 19.65 -1.91 11.94
N ILE A 295 19.17 -0.83 11.34
CA ILE A 295 19.92 0.08 10.48
C ILE A 295 20.19 1.38 11.24
N ASN A 296 21.47 1.75 11.33
CA ASN A 296 21.86 3.06 11.83
C ASN A 296 21.64 4.13 10.76
N PHE A 297 21.11 5.29 11.17
CA PHE A 297 21.10 6.46 10.31
C PHE A 297 22.54 6.89 10.00
N SER A 298 22.79 7.30 8.75
CA SER A 298 24.07 7.90 8.39
C SER A 298 24.27 9.25 9.09
N ASP A 299 25.52 9.71 9.17
CA ASP A 299 25.83 11.04 9.75
C ASP A 299 25.06 12.17 9.05
N GLU A 300 24.86 12.06 7.72
CA GLU A 300 24.07 13.01 6.95
C GLU A 300 22.59 12.96 7.33
N GLN A 301 22.01 11.77 7.45
CA GLN A 301 20.62 11.59 7.89
C GLN A 301 20.43 12.10 9.32
N MET A 302 21.37 11.80 10.23
CA MET A 302 21.34 12.29 11.60
C MET A 302 21.42 13.82 11.68
N ASN A 303 22.21 14.45 10.82
CA ASN A 303 22.25 15.91 10.72
C ASN A 303 20.92 16.49 10.21
N ILE A 304 20.29 15.87 9.21
CA ILE A 304 18.97 16.28 8.71
C ILE A 304 17.91 16.15 9.82
N ILE A 305 17.88 15.01 10.51
CA ILE A 305 16.94 14.72 11.61
C ILE A 305 17.10 15.75 12.73
N SER A 306 18.34 16.02 13.14
CA SER A 306 18.65 16.97 14.23
C SER A 306 18.24 18.42 13.91
N ASN A 307 18.17 18.76 12.62
CA ASN A 307 17.70 20.07 12.16
C ASN A 307 16.19 20.11 11.84
N GLY A 308 15.42 19.10 12.29
CA GLY A 308 13.97 19.03 12.10
C GLY A 308 13.51 18.50 10.73
N GLY A 309 14.43 18.06 9.89
CA GLY A 309 14.16 17.55 8.54
C GLY A 309 13.75 16.08 8.48
N GLY A 310 13.47 15.43 9.62
CA GLY A 310 13.16 13.99 9.67
C GLY A 310 11.94 13.60 8.83
N VAL A 311 10.88 14.41 8.83
CA VAL A 311 9.69 14.17 8.00
C VAL A 311 10.02 14.28 6.51
N ASP A 312 10.87 15.23 6.14
CA ASP A 312 11.30 15.42 4.75
C ASP A 312 12.17 14.26 4.27
N LEU A 313 13.01 13.70 5.15
CA LEU A 313 13.77 12.49 4.91
C LEU A 313 12.83 11.30 4.64
N VAL A 314 11.84 11.05 5.50
CA VAL A 314 10.88 9.96 5.28
C VAL A 314 10.08 10.16 3.99
N ARG A 315 9.67 11.40 3.68
CA ARG A 315 8.99 11.70 2.42
C ARG A 315 9.86 11.37 1.21
N LYS A 316 11.14 11.72 1.26
CA LYS A 316 12.10 11.42 0.18
C LYS A 316 12.22 9.92 -0.03
N GLU A 317 12.38 9.15 1.03
CA GLU A 317 12.48 7.68 0.92
C GLU A 317 11.16 7.04 0.47
N ALA A 318 10.01 7.57 0.90
CA ALA A 318 8.72 7.14 0.38
C ALA A 318 8.60 7.36 -1.13
N ILE A 319 9.03 8.52 -1.64
CA ILE A 319 9.04 8.80 -3.08
C ILE A 319 9.98 7.83 -3.81
N ASN A 320 11.19 7.59 -3.29
CA ASN A 320 12.14 6.66 -3.87
C ASN A 320 11.55 5.23 -3.98
N LEU A 321 10.96 4.75 -2.90
CA LEU A 321 10.32 3.44 -2.83
C LEU A 321 9.20 3.30 -3.89
N LEU A 322 8.32 4.29 -3.98
CA LEU A 322 7.21 4.27 -4.94
C LEU A 322 7.70 4.39 -6.40
N MET A 323 8.74 5.20 -6.64
CA MET A 323 9.39 5.30 -7.95
C MET A 323 9.97 3.95 -8.37
N GLN A 324 10.63 3.24 -7.44
CA GLN A 324 11.15 1.89 -7.69
C GLN A 324 10.02 0.91 -8.00
N GLY A 325 8.95 0.89 -7.19
CA GLY A 325 7.80 0.02 -7.44
C GLY A 325 7.10 0.27 -8.77
N TYR A 326 7.01 1.54 -9.19
CA TYR A 326 6.50 1.90 -10.52
C TYR A 326 7.42 1.38 -11.64
N GLN A 327 8.75 1.46 -11.43
CA GLN A 327 9.72 0.95 -12.40
C GLN A 327 9.66 -0.57 -12.54
N ASP A 328 9.62 -1.28 -11.42
CA ASP A 328 9.54 -2.74 -11.37
C ASP A 328 8.25 -3.25 -12.00
N SER A 329 7.13 -2.55 -11.78
CA SER A 329 5.85 -2.84 -12.43
C SER A 329 5.96 -2.80 -13.95
N ALA A 330 6.66 -1.80 -14.50
CA ALA A 330 6.86 -1.68 -15.94
C ALA A 330 7.76 -2.79 -16.50
N VAL A 331 8.85 -3.14 -15.80
CA VAL A 331 9.76 -4.22 -16.20
C VAL A 331 9.04 -5.57 -16.18
N ALA A 332 8.29 -5.85 -15.12
CA ALA A 332 7.50 -7.07 -15.01
C ALA A 332 6.41 -7.13 -16.08
N GLY A 333 5.70 -6.02 -16.32
CA GLY A 333 4.71 -5.91 -17.39
C GLY A 333 5.30 -6.18 -18.77
N LYS A 334 6.50 -5.63 -19.04
CA LYS A 334 7.22 -5.87 -20.30
C LYS A 334 7.60 -7.34 -20.45
N LYS A 335 8.14 -7.97 -19.40
CA LYS A 335 8.47 -9.39 -19.38
C LYS A 335 7.25 -10.27 -19.66
N GLU A 336 6.12 -9.96 -19.03
CA GLU A 336 4.85 -10.68 -19.25
C GLU A 336 4.32 -10.49 -20.67
N ALA A 337 4.36 -9.26 -21.20
CA ALA A 337 3.96 -8.98 -22.57
C ALA A 337 4.85 -9.71 -23.59
N ASP A 338 6.16 -9.74 -23.36
CA ASP A 338 7.11 -10.47 -24.20
C ASP A 338 6.91 -11.99 -24.12
N ALA A 339 6.62 -12.52 -22.93
CA ALA A 339 6.28 -13.94 -22.75
C ALA A 339 4.97 -14.32 -23.46
N LYS A 340 3.92 -13.48 -23.35
CA LYS A 340 2.66 -13.69 -24.09
C LYS A 340 2.88 -13.66 -25.60
N LYS A 341 3.67 -12.69 -26.07
CA LYS A 341 4.03 -12.57 -27.49
C LYS A 341 4.83 -13.79 -27.95
N TRP A 342 5.82 -14.23 -27.16
CA TRP A 342 6.59 -15.44 -27.42
C TRP A 342 5.68 -16.66 -27.55
N ASN A 343 4.76 -16.84 -26.60
CA ASN A 343 3.84 -17.97 -26.58
C ASN A 343 2.83 -17.94 -27.74
N SER A 344 2.54 -16.77 -28.30
CA SER A 344 1.67 -16.62 -29.47
C SER A 344 2.31 -17.04 -30.79
N TYR A 345 3.65 -17.15 -30.85
CA TYR A 345 4.36 -17.58 -32.05
C TYR A 345 4.14 -19.07 -32.33
N SER A 346 4.08 -19.42 -33.63
CA SER A 346 4.12 -20.81 -34.05
C SER A 346 5.45 -21.47 -33.69
N MET A 347 5.51 -22.80 -33.70
CA MET A 347 6.75 -23.53 -33.42
C MET A 347 7.87 -23.15 -34.41
N GLU A 348 7.52 -22.96 -35.68
CA GLU A 348 8.45 -22.53 -36.74
C GLU A 348 8.97 -21.11 -36.50
N GLU A 349 8.10 -20.19 -36.05
CA GLU A 349 8.48 -18.81 -35.73
C GLU A 349 9.37 -18.72 -34.49
N LYS A 350 9.11 -19.53 -33.46
CA LYS A 350 9.97 -19.65 -32.28
C LYS A 350 11.35 -20.15 -32.68
N LEU A 351 11.42 -21.20 -33.50
CA LEU A 351 12.68 -21.75 -34.01
C LEU A 351 13.47 -20.71 -34.81
N PHE A 352 12.79 -20.01 -35.74
CA PHE A 352 13.40 -18.92 -36.51
C PHE A 352 13.96 -17.83 -35.59
N ARG A 353 13.24 -17.44 -34.55
CA ARG A 353 13.69 -16.38 -33.63
C ARG A 353 14.82 -16.83 -32.70
N THR A 354 14.78 -18.05 -32.16
CA THR A 354 15.84 -18.59 -31.30
C THR A 354 17.13 -18.76 -32.08
N VAL A 355 17.08 -19.40 -33.25
CA VAL A 355 18.27 -19.66 -34.06
C VAL A 355 18.88 -18.35 -34.57
N PHE A 356 18.07 -17.34 -34.92
CA PHE A 356 18.60 -16.08 -35.47
C PHE A 356 19.02 -15.06 -34.42
N ALA A 357 18.53 -15.16 -33.18
CA ALA A 357 19.01 -14.32 -32.09
C ALA A 357 20.51 -14.56 -31.82
N ASP A 358 20.95 -15.81 -31.91
CA ASP A 358 22.37 -16.20 -31.80
C ASP A 358 23.17 -15.88 -33.09
N LEU A 359 22.54 -15.93 -34.26
CA LEU A 359 23.20 -15.71 -35.57
C LEU A 359 23.20 -14.24 -36.05
N ALA A 360 22.56 -13.31 -35.34
CA ALA A 360 22.46 -11.90 -35.74
C ALA A 360 23.79 -11.14 -35.86
N GLY A 361 24.91 -11.75 -35.43
CA GLY A 361 26.26 -11.23 -35.69
C GLY A 361 26.91 -11.71 -36.99
N GLN A 362 26.48 -12.84 -37.58
CA GLN A 362 27.21 -13.49 -38.66
C GLN A 362 26.27 -14.37 -39.49
N THR A 363 25.86 -13.94 -40.70
CA THR A 363 25.55 -14.76 -41.92
C THR A 363 24.40 -14.20 -42.77
N LYS A 364 24.46 -14.47 -44.08
CA LYS A 364 23.46 -14.09 -45.09
C LYS A 364 22.36 -15.14 -45.18
N LEU A 365 21.12 -14.68 -45.31
CA LEU A 365 19.92 -15.53 -45.29
C LEU A 365 19.13 -15.51 -46.59
N SER A 366 18.60 -16.68 -46.97
CA SER A 366 17.64 -16.84 -48.07
C SER A 366 16.52 -17.79 -47.67
N ILE A 367 15.27 -17.34 -47.82
CA ILE A 367 14.06 -18.17 -47.70
C ILE A 367 13.76 -18.76 -49.08
N ASN A 368 13.62 -20.08 -49.19
CA ASN A 368 13.15 -20.74 -50.40
C ASN A 368 11.83 -21.47 -50.12
N GLU A 369 10.76 -21.03 -50.76
CA GLU A 369 9.54 -21.83 -50.90
C GLU A 369 9.77 -22.85 -52.01
N GLN A 370 9.77 -24.16 -51.70
CA GLN A 370 9.65 -25.19 -52.73
C GLN A 370 8.51 -26.17 -52.43
N ASN A 371 7.57 -26.22 -53.38
CA ASN A 371 6.61 -27.29 -53.64
C ASN A 371 5.80 -27.80 -52.43
N GLY A 372 4.80 -27.00 -52.04
CA GLY A 372 3.59 -27.51 -51.38
C GLY A 372 3.67 -27.74 -49.87
N GLY A 373 4.84 -27.58 -49.25
CA GLY A 373 5.00 -27.56 -47.79
C GLY A 373 5.72 -26.28 -47.34
N LYS A 374 5.20 -25.59 -46.33
CA LYS A 374 5.88 -24.46 -45.68
C LYS A 374 7.04 -25.01 -44.83
N GLY A 375 8.19 -25.22 -45.45
CA GLY A 375 9.44 -25.55 -44.76
C GLY A 375 10.37 -24.34 -44.69
N VAL A 376 10.98 -24.09 -43.53
CA VAL A 376 12.07 -23.11 -43.38
C VAL A 376 13.40 -23.86 -43.53
N SER A 377 14.20 -23.52 -44.54
CA SER A 377 15.58 -24.01 -44.67
C SER A 377 16.57 -22.88 -44.37
N ILE A 378 17.51 -23.10 -43.45
CA ILE A 378 18.59 -22.15 -43.15
C ILE A 378 19.86 -22.67 -43.81
N GLN A 379 20.38 -21.95 -44.82
CA GLN A 379 21.66 -22.28 -45.47
C GLN A 379 22.73 -21.27 -45.08
N GLY A 380 23.95 -21.75 -44.80
CA GLY A 380 25.13 -20.90 -44.61
C GLY A 380 25.60 -20.72 -43.17
N LEU A 381 25.53 -21.75 -42.31
CA LEU A 381 26.12 -21.75 -40.97
C LEU A 381 27.65 -21.90 -41.05
N GLU A 382 28.36 -20.90 -41.56
CA GLU A 382 29.83 -20.87 -41.49
C GLU A 382 30.27 -20.68 -40.03
N GLY A 383 30.42 -21.78 -39.29
CA GLY A 383 30.89 -21.73 -37.90
C GLY A 383 30.59 -22.96 -37.03
N ILE A 384 29.64 -23.83 -37.42
CA ILE A 384 29.33 -25.06 -36.69
C ILE A 384 29.94 -26.24 -37.47
N PRO A 385 31.05 -26.85 -37.00
CA PRO A 385 31.73 -27.90 -37.74
C PRO A 385 30.81 -29.10 -38.02
N GLY A 386 30.50 -29.36 -39.29
CA GLY A 386 29.75 -30.55 -39.71
C GLY A 386 28.24 -30.37 -39.77
N VAL A 387 27.72 -29.15 -39.92
CA VAL A 387 26.28 -28.88 -40.11
C VAL A 387 26.06 -28.01 -41.35
N ALA A 388 25.43 -28.57 -42.38
CA ALA A 388 25.11 -27.90 -43.65
C ALA A 388 23.84 -27.03 -43.58
N TYR A 389 22.76 -27.57 -43.01
CA TYR A 389 21.50 -26.86 -42.81
C TYR A 389 20.60 -27.54 -41.75
N PHE A 390 19.71 -26.75 -41.18
CA PHE A 390 18.58 -27.22 -40.37
C PHE A 390 17.29 -27.16 -41.20
N GLN A 391 16.44 -28.17 -41.06
CA GLN A 391 15.11 -28.22 -41.68
C GLN A 391 14.10 -28.78 -40.67
N TYR A 392 12.98 -28.07 -40.49
CA TYR A 392 11.80 -28.64 -39.82
C TYR A 392 10.92 -29.33 -40.86
N VAL A 393 10.43 -30.54 -40.54
CA VAL A 393 9.55 -31.33 -41.42
C VAL A 393 8.16 -31.41 -40.79
N PRO A 394 7.19 -30.57 -41.25
CA PRO A 394 5.89 -30.45 -40.61
C PRO A 394 5.07 -31.75 -40.57
N ASP A 395 5.19 -32.57 -41.61
CA ASP A 395 4.45 -33.84 -41.72
C ASP A 395 4.90 -34.89 -40.68
N LEU A 396 6.10 -34.72 -40.11
CA LEU A 396 6.73 -35.64 -39.17
C LEU A 396 6.83 -35.08 -37.75
N ASP A 397 6.52 -33.80 -37.55
CA ASP A 397 6.77 -33.03 -36.31
C ASP A 397 8.21 -33.22 -35.79
N LYS A 398 9.18 -33.26 -36.71
CA LYS A 398 10.59 -33.58 -36.40
C LYS A 398 11.54 -32.57 -37.02
N PHE A 399 12.62 -32.31 -36.31
CA PHE A 399 13.77 -31.55 -36.82
C PHE A 399 14.71 -32.44 -37.62
N VAL A 400 15.38 -31.91 -38.63
CA VAL A 400 16.40 -32.62 -39.40
C VAL A 400 17.65 -31.76 -39.48
N VAL A 401 18.77 -32.31 -39.01
CA VAL A 401 20.10 -31.74 -39.18
C VAL A 401 20.79 -32.48 -40.31
N VAL A 402 21.33 -31.76 -41.30
CA VAL A 402 22.10 -32.35 -42.40
C VAL A 402 23.56 -31.92 -42.30
N ASN A 403 24.49 -32.87 -42.35
CA ASN A 403 25.93 -32.61 -42.24
C ASN A 403 26.54 -32.12 -43.59
N GLU A 404 27.56 -31.25 -43.54
CA GLU A 404 28.32 -30.68 -44.67
C GLU A 404 28.83 -31.71 -45.68
N ASN A 405 29.12 -32.94 -45.26
CA ASN A 405 29.58 -34.00 -46.16
C ASN A 405 28.47 -34.65 -47.01
N GLY A 406 27.21 -34.23 -46.84
CA GLY A 406 26.02 -34.82 -47.47
C GLY A 406 25.40 -34.01 -48.61
N ILE A 407 26.15 -33.14 -49.30
CA ILE A 407 25.62 -32.44 -50.48
C ILE A 407 25.59 -33.39 -51.68
N ARG A 408 24.53 -34.22 -51.76
CA ARG A 408 23.97 -34.76 -53.02
C ARG A 408 22.74 -35.63 -52.72
N ALA A 409 21.57 -35.00 -52.57
CA ALA A 409 20.35 -35.43 -53.27
C ALA A 409 19.14 -34.62 -52.80
N LYS A 410 18.40 -34.06 -53.75
CA LYS A 410 16.98 -33.74 -53.60
C LYS A 410 16.23 -35.05 -53.39
N ARG A 411 16.01 -35.50 -52.14
CA ARG A 411 15.14 -36.64 -51.82
C ARG A 411 14.06 -36.21 -50.86
N LYS A 412 12.84 -36.67 -51.13
CA LYS A 412 11.66 -36.45 -50.30
C LYS A 412 11.78 -37.37 -49.08
N ILE A 413 11.90 -36.79 -47.89
CA ILE A 413 11.99 -37.56 -46.63
C ILE A 413 10.59 -38.16 -46.36
N THR A 414 10.52 -39.47 -46.19
CA THR A 414 9.30 -40.24 -45.83
C THR A 414 9.50 -40.92 -44.47
N ASP A 415 8.42 -41.28 -43.78
CA ASP A 415 8.41 -41.90 -42.43
C ASP A 415 9.44 -43.04 -42.22
N GLU A 416 9.80 -43.76 -43.28
CA GLU A 416 10.68 -44.94 -43.24
C GLU A 416 12.20 -44.62 -43.19
N GLU A 417 12.65 -43.37 -43.47
CA GLU A 417 14.08 -43.02 -43.61
C GLU A 417 14.71 -42.34 -42.38
N VAL A 418 14.02 -42.28 -41.23
CA VAL A 418 14.59 -41.74 -39.99
C VAL A 418 15.51 -42.80 -39.35
N VAL A 419 16.78 -42.81 -39.74
CA VAL A 419 17.80 -43.67 -39.14
C VAL A 419 18.48 -42.92 -38.00
N GLU A 420 18.11 -43.24 -36.76
CA GLU A 420 18.93 -42.90 -35.58
C GLU A 420 20.26 -43.64 -35.67
N GLY A 421 21.31 -42.98 -36.17
CA GLY A 421 22.62 -43.63 -36.31
C GLY A 421 23.77 -42.65 -36.47
N LYS A 422 24.86 -42.90 -35.74
CA LYS A 422 26.17 -42.26 -35.94
C LYS A 422 26.74 -42.69 -37.29
N GLY A 423 26.44 -41.95 -38.36
CA GLY A 423 26.88 -42.27 -39.72
C GLY A 423 28.38 -42.10 -39.96
N LYS A 424 28.92 -42.88 -40.89
CA LYS A 424 30.31 -42.78 -41.37
C LYS A 424 30.44 -41.62 -42.38
N ALA A 425 31.68 -41.17 -42.61
CA ALA A 425 31.97 -40.12 -43.58
C ALA A 425 31.39 -40.44 -44.96
N GLY A 426 30.44 -39.62 -45.44
CA GLY A 426 29.78 -39.75 -46.74
C GLY A 426 28.29 -40.15 -46.69
N GLU A 427 27.71 -40.39 -45.52
CA GLU A 427 26.27 -40.67 -45.38
C GLU A 427 25.49 -39.42 -44.93
N THR A 428 24.33 -39.17 -45.54
CA THR A 428 23.36 -38.18 -45.05
C THR A 428 22.73 -38.74 -43.77
N VAL A 429 23.21 -38.27 -42.62
CA VAL A 429 22.60 -38.59 -41.33
C VAL A 429 21.48 -37.59 -41.07
N ILE A 430 20.25 -38.08 -40.94
CA ILE A 430 19.08 -37.30 -40.50
C ILE A 430 18.96 -37.52 -39.00
N ILE A 431 19.38 -36.53 -38.20
CA ILE A 431 19.17 -36.58 -36.75
C ILE A 431 17.87 -35.85 -36.45
N THR A 432 16.92 -36.58 -35.84
CA THR A 432 15.64 -36.03 -35.41
C THR A 432 15.64 -35.70 -33.94
N TYR A 433 15.06 -34.56 -33.61
CA TYR A 433 14.86 -34.09 -32.25
C TYR A 433 13.38 -33.85 -32.04
N ASP A 434 12.91 -34.16 -30.83
CA ASP A 434 11.50 -33.98 -30.45
C ASP A 434 11.26 -32.58 -29.87
N SER A 435 12.30 -31.88 -29.41
CA SER A 435 12.22 -30.50 -28.93
C SER A 435 13.41 -29.61 -29.39
N PRO A 436 13.21 -28.29 -29.50
CA PRO A 436 14.29 -27.33 -29.73
C PRO A 436 15.36 -27.37 -28.62
N GLU A 437 14.96 -27.64 -27.37
CA GLU A 437 15.85 -27.74 -26.22
C GLU A 437 16.87 -28.88 -26.36
N ASP A 438 16.46 -30.01 -26.94
CA ASP A 438 17.35 -31.15 -27.23
C ASP A 438 18.41 -30.78 -28.28
N LEU A 439 18.02 -29.95 -29.26
CA LEU A 439 18.89 -29.42 -30.30
C LEU A 439 19.96 -28.48 -29.72
N ILE A 440 19.57 -27.60 -28.79
CA ILE A 440 20.46 -26.67 -28.10
C ILE A 440 21.48 -27.43 -27.21
N GLN A 441 21.02 -28.44 -26.47
CA GLN A 441 21.90 -29.28 -25.64
C GLN A 441 22.89 -30.09 -26.49
N GLN A 442 22.42 -30.73 -27.56
CA GLN A 442 23.24 -31.65 -28.33
C GLN A 442 24.36 -30.96 -29.12
N PHE A 443 24.10 -29.76 -29.64
CA PHE A 443 25.11 -28.97 -30.37
C PHE A 443 25.87 -27.98 -29.48
N ASN A 444 25.60 -27.97 -28.18
CA ASN A 444 26.28 -27.09 -27.21
C ASN A 444 26.23 -25.62 -27.63
N LEU A 445 25.12 -25.21 -28.28
CA LEU A 445 24.98 -23.88 -28.90
C LEU A 445 25.07 -22.75 -27.87
N GLY A 446 24.72 -23.02 -26.61
CA GLY A 446 24.87 -22.08 -25.49
C GLY A 446 26.31 -21.73 -25.08
N LYS A 447 27.35 -22.21 -25.78
CA LYS A 447 28.77 -21.87 -25.52
C LYS A 447 29.38 -20.87 -26.51
N TYR A 448 28.65 -20.48 -27.56
CA TYR A 448 29.14 -19.52 -28.54
C TYR A 448 28.51 -18.16 -28.24
N ASN A 449 29.22 -17.35 -27.44
CA ASN A 449 28.85 -15.99 -27.03
C ASN A 449 28.69 -15.01 -28.19
#